data_AF-A0A7W1NBW1-F1
#
_entry.id   AF-A0A7W1NBW1-F1
#
_cell.length_a   1.000
_cell.length_b   1.000
_cell.length_c   1.000
_cell.angle_alpha   90.00
_cell.angle_beta   90.00
_cell.angle_gamma   90.00
#
_symmetry.space_group_name_H-M   'P 1'
#
loop_
_entity.id
_entity.type
_entity.pdbx_description
1 polymer ?
#
loop_
_entity_poly.entity_id
_entity_poly.type
_entity_poly.pdbx_seq_one_letter_code
_entity_poly.pdbx_strand_id
1 'polypeptide(L)'
;MPRALIALVLVALAGCGTSGTLDPKVVASLRVAVGATLDGMGIAPATRPSARALADQVNLLALQVDPARLADLRSGVYGVQRLRQDAADLDAWLDELRRKHALDQKPPAMLAHLRTRDDLDAEARVLMHALIRQAQRETGWAPSAKR
;
A
#
# COMPACT_ATOMS: atom_id res chain seq x y z
N MET A 1 -28.93 36.26 -12.84
CA MET A 1 -29.05 35.56 -11.54
C MET A 1 -30.22 34.60 -11.70
N PRO A 2 -30.06 33.28 -11.46
CA PRO A 2 -29.66 32.77 -10.15
C PRO A 2 -28.45 31.80 -10.23
N ARG A 3 -27.33 32.29 -9.72
CA ARG A 3 -26.23 31.50 -9.17
C ARG A 3 -26.55 31.30 -7.69
N ALA A 4 -27.28 30.25 -7.30
CA ALA A 4 -27.60 30.05 -5.87
C ALA A 4 -28.08 28.66 -5.43
N LEU A 5 -28.21 27.65 -6.30
CA LEU A 5 -28.87 26.38 -5.91
C LEU A 5 -28.09 25.12 -6.30
N ILE A 6 -26.76 25.17 -6.26
CA ILE A 6 -25.91 23.96 -6.25
C ILE A 6 -24.87 24.13 -5.14
N ALA A 7 -25.34 24.43 -3.94
CA ALA A 7 -24.50 24.62 -2.75
C ALA A 7 -24.95 23.78 -1.55
N LEU A 8 -25.97 22.91 -1.66
CA LEU A 8 -26.55 22.33 -0.44
C LEU A 8 -27.21 20.94 -0.59
N VAL A 9 -26.58 19.98 -1.29
CA VAL A 9 -27.04 18.57 -1.26
C VAL A 9 -25.92 17.53 -1.08
N LEU A 10 -24.65 17.95 -0.92
CA LEU A 10 -23.52 17.03 -0.67
C LEU A 10 -22.96 17.11 0.76
N VAL A 11 -23.82 17.33 1.76
CA VAL A 11 -23.38 17.50 3.17
C VAL A 11 -23.94 16.45 4.15
N ALA A 12 -24.82 15.52 3.76
CA ALA A 12 -25.53 14.74 4.78
C ALA A 12 -25.30 13.21 4.84
N LEU A 13 -24.67 12.56 3.86
CA LEU A 13 -24.63 11.08 3.83
C LEU A 13 -23.33 10.52 3.23
N ALA A 14 -22.21 10.73 3.92
CA ALA A 14 -21.03 9.87 3.82
C ALA A 14 -20.34 9.87 5.18
N GLY A 15 -20.04 8.67 5.67
CA GLY A 15 -19.74 8.41 7.07
C GLY A 15 -18.51 9.10 7.63
N CYS A 16 -18.38 8.95 8.95
CA CYS A 16 -17.12 9.07 9.68
C CYS A 16 -16.08 8.11 9.07
N GLY A 17 -15.43 8.56 8.01
CA GLY A 17 -14.20 8.01 7.46
C GLY A 17 -13.25 9.17 7.41
N THR A 18 -12.31 9.18 8.35
CA THR A 18 -11.25 10.18 8.50
C THR A 18 -10.77 10.68 7.13
N SER A 19 -11.02 11.96 6.83
CA SER A 19 -10.27 12.66 5.78
C SER A 19 -8.79 12.47 6.10
N GLY A 20 -8.12 11.60 5.35
CA GLY A 20 -6.79 11.10 5.65
C GLY A 20 -5.77 12.22 5.67
N THR A 21 -5.49 12.76 6.84
CA THR A 21 -4.30 13.58 7.04
C THR A 21 -3.10 12.64 6.97
N LEU A 22 -2.11 13.04 6.19
CA LEU A 22 -0.86 12.31 6.04
C LEU A 22 -0.17 12.27 7.40
N ASP A 23 -0.16 11.13 8.11
CA ASP A 23 0.55 11.02 9.39
C ASP A 23 2.06 11.11 9.13
N PRO A 24 2.74 12.17 9.62
CA PRO A 24 4.18 12.35 9.37
C PRO A 24 5.02 11.20 9.92
N LYS A 25 4.56 10.49 10.95
CA LYS A 25 5.26 9.32 11.49
C LYS A 25 5.15 8.13 10.54
N VAL A 26 4.00 7.92 9.91
CA VAL A 26 3.81 6.86 8.90
C VAL A 26 4.69 7.14 7.68
N VAL A 27 4.70 8.39 7.22
CA VAL A 27 5.56 8.83 6.11
C VAL A 27 7.03 8.59 6.41
N ALA A 28 7.49 8.96 7.62
CA ALA A 28 8.88 8.74 8.03
C ALA A 28 9.22 7.24 8.06
N SER A 29 8.38 6.41 8.68
CA SER A 29 8.55 4.95 8.69
C SER A 29 8.63 4.37 7.27
N LEU A 30 7.74 4.79 6.38
CA LEU A 30 7.73 4.33 4.99
C LEU A 30 8.98 4.79 4.22
N ARG A 31 9.48 6.00 4.43
CA ARG A 31 10.75 6.45 3.80
C ARG A 31 11.91 5.55 4.18
N VAL A 32 12.03 5.21 5.46
CA VAL A 32 13.07 4.30 5.96
C VAL A 32 12.90 2.91 5.34
N ALA A 33 11.69 2.35 5.38
CA ALA A 33 11.40 1.03 4.81
C ALA A 33 11.70 0.95 3.31
N VAL A 34 11.32 1.98 2.55
CA VAL A 34 11.56 2.04 1.10
C VAL A 34 13.05 2.13 0.82
N GLY A 35 13.79 2.97 1.55
CA GLY A 35 15.25 3.05 1.44
C GLY A 35 15.93 1.71 1.69
N ALA A 36 15.63 1.08 2.84
CA ALA A 36 16.18 -0.23 3.21
C ALA A 36 15.81 -1.33 2.21
N THR A 37 14.60 -1.29 1.65
CA THR A 37 14.16 -2.24 0.62
C THR A 37 14.91 -2.04 -0.69
N LEU A 38 15.14 -0.80 -1.12
CA LEU A 38 15.94 -0.51 -2.32
C LEU A 38 17.40 -0.93 -2.14
N ASP A 39 17.96 -0.72 -0.95
CA ASP A 39 19.29 -1.20 -0.58
C ASP A 39 19.35 -2.75 -0.64
N GLY A 40 18.38 -3.44 -0.03
CA GLY A 40 18.29 -4.91 -0.03
C GLY A 40 18.05 -5.51 -1.42
N MET A 41 17.41 -4.77 -2.33
CA MET A 41 17.26 -5.12 -3.74
C MET A 41 18.52 -4.85 -4.57
N GLY A 42 19.56 -4.23 -4.00
CA GLY A 42 20.80 -3.88 -4.70
C GLY A 42 20.63 -2.74 -5.72
N ILE A 43 19.59 -1.91 -5.58
CA ILE A 43 19.34 -0.80 -6.53
C ILE A 43 20.32 0.33 -6.23
N ALA A 44 21.24 0.60 -7.16
CA ALA A 44 22.23 1.66 -7.00
C ALA A 44 21.58 3.04 -6.83
N PRO A 45 22.13 3.95 -6.00
CA PRO A 45 21.56 5.29 -5.79
C PRO A 45 21.32 6.07 -7.08
N ALA A 46 22.20 5.93 -8.07
CA ALA A 46 22.09 6.60 -9.37
C ALA A 46 20.91 6.13 -10.24
N THR A 47 20.38 4.92 -9.98
CA THR A 47 19.22 4.36 -10.71
C THR A 47 17.92 4.53 -9.94
N ARG A 48 17.95 5.09 -8.73
CA ARG A 48 16.75 5.33 -7.92
C ARG A 48 15.94 6.50 -8.49
N PRO A 49 14.62 6.53 -8.22
CA PRO A 49 13.82 7.71 -8.50
C PRO A 49 14.42 8.97 -7.86
N SER A 50 14.16 10.13 -8.44
CA SER A 50 14.55 11.41 -7.83
C SER A 50 13.95 11.54 -6.43
N ALA A 51 14.60 12.33 -5.56
CA ALA A 51 14.13 12.53 -4.18
C ALA A 51 12.67 13.02 -4.12
N ARG A 52 12.26 13.86 -5.07
CA ARG A 52 10.87 14.34 -5.20
C ARG A 52 9.92 13.20 -5.60
N ALA A 53 10.26 12.45 -6.65
CA ALA A 53 9.44 11.32 -7.09
C ALA A 53 9.29 10.26 -5.99
N LEU A 54 10.37 9.98 -5.26
CA LEU A 54 10.35 9.08 -4.11
C LEU A 54 9.45 9.61 -2.99
N ALA A 55 9.55 10.90 -2.66
CA ALA A 55 8.71 11.52 -1.65
C ALA A 55 7.22 11.46 -2.03
N ASP A 56 6.89 11.74 -3.28
CA ASP A 56 5.52 11.67 -3.80
C ASP A 56 4.98 10.24 -3.73
N GLN A 57 5.77 9.24 -4.13
CA GLN A 57 5.41 7.82 -4.01
C GLN A 57 5.18 7.40 -2.57
N VAL A 58 6.06 7.82 -1.64
CA VAL A 58 5.88 7.51 -0.21
C VAL A 58 4.63 8.17 0.35
N ASN A 59 4.31 9.40 -0.05
CA ASN A 59 3.08 10.07 0.38
C ASN A 59 1.86 9.30 -0.13
N LEU A 60 1.87 8.85 -1.39
CA LEU A 60 0.79 8.00 -1.93
C LEU A 60 0.68 6.68 -1.15
N LEU A 61 1.79 6.04 -0.82
CA LEU A 61 1.81 4.83 0.02
C LEU A 61 1.27 5.09 1.43
N ALA A 62 1.57 6.24 2.02
CA ALA A 62 1.09 6.60 3.36
C ALA A 62 -0.44 6.71 3.41
N LEU A 63 -1.07 7.21 2.34
CA LEU A 63 -2.54 7.24 2.21
C LEU A 63 -3.16 5.84 2.13
N GLN A 64 -2.34 4.82 1.85
CA GLN A 64 -2.80 3.44 1.73
C GLN A 64 -2.80 2.68 3.05
N VAL A 65 -2.15 3.21 4.08
CA VAL A 65 -2.04 2.59 5.40
C VAL A 65 -3.31 2.86 6.18
N ASP A 66 -3.98 1.79 6.62
CA ASP A 66 -5.12 1.89 7.52
C ASP A 66 -4.63 2.25 8.95
N PRO A 67 -5.02 3.42 9.50
CA PRO A 67 -4.62 3.82 10.86
C PRO A 67 -5.03 2.80 11.93
N ALA A 68 -6.16 2.11 11.76
CA ALA A 68 -6.62 1.10 12.71
C ALA A 68 -5.70 -0.13 12.72
N ARG A 69 -5.05 -0.44 11.59
CA ARG A 69 -4.13 -1.58 11.42
C ARG A 69 -2.70 -1.24 11.80
N LEU A 70 -2.33 0.03 11.88
CA LEU A 70 -0.95 0.46 12.08
C LEU A 70 -0.36 -0.03 13.41
N ALA A 71 -1.16 -0.01 14.48
CA ALA A 71 -0.74 -0.53 15.78
C ALA A 71 -0.48 -2.04 15.71
N ASP A 72 -1.35 -2.79 15.05
CA ASP A 72 -1.23 -4.24 14.89
C ASP A 72 -0.02 -4.63 14.02
N LEU A 73 0.26 -3.86 12.97
CA LEU A 73 1.42 -4.07 12.09
C LEU A 73 2.74 -3.84 12.85
N ARG A 74 2.78 -2.80 13.71
CA ARG A 74 3.97 -2.47 14.50
C ARG A 74 4.21 -3.46 15.63
N SER A 75 3.15 -3.84 16.35
CA SER A 75 3.21 -4.82 17.44
C SER A 75 3.40 -6.26 16.94
N GLY A 76 3.07 -6.52 15.67
CA GLY A 76 3.08 -7.86 15.08
C GLY A 76 1.84 -8.70 15.35
N VAL A 77 0.81 -8.11 15.97
CA VAL A 77 -0.52 -8.74 16.12
C VAL A 77 -1.13 -9.02 14.75
N TYR A 78 -0.94 -8.12 13.78
CA TYR A 78 -1.17 -8.47 12.37
C TYR A 78 0.04 -9.28 11.90
N GLY A 79 -0.07 -10.60 12.07
CA GLY A 79 1.04 -11.52 11.87
C GLY A 79 1.65 -11.44 10.48
N VAL A 80 2.98 -11.59 10.41
CA VAL A 80 3.76 -11.69 9.16
C VAL A 80 3.15 -12.74 8.21
N GLN A 81 2.65 -13.84 8.75
CA GLN A 81 1.99 -14.90 8.02
C GLN A 81 0.74 -14.40 7.29
N ARG A 82 -0.07 -13.54 7.93
CA ARG A 82 -1.26 -12.97 7.29
C ARG A 82 -0.89 -11.99 6.18
N LEU A 83 0.12 -11.15 6.36
CA LEU A 83 0.63 -10.27 5.28
C LEU A 83 1.14 -11.09 4.10
N ARG A 84 1.91 -12.15 4.36
CA ARG A 84 2.40 -13.05 3.32
C ARG A 84 1.25 -13.75 2.58
N GLN A 85 0.21 -14.16 3.31
CA GLN A 85 -0.99 -14.75 2.70
C GLN A 85 -1.72 -13.73 1.82
N ASP A 86 -1.99 -12.52 2.31
CA ASP A 86 -2.65 -11.47 1.51
C ASP A 86 -1.85 -11.16 0.23
N ALA A 87 -0.52 -11.16 0.32
CA ALA A 87 0.33 -10.94 -0.85
C ALA A 87 0.34 -12.13 -1.82
N ALA A 88 0.26 -13.37 -1.32
CA ALA A 88 0.12 -14.56 -2.15
C ALA A 88 -1.25 -14.62 -2.84
N ASP A 89 -2.32 -14.21 -2.16
CA ASP A 89 -3.66 -14.13 -2.74
C ASP A 89 -3.74 -13.07 -3.84
N LEU A 90 -3.09 -11.91 -3.66
CA LEU A 90 -2.95 -10.88 -4.68
C LEU A 90 -2.24 -11.42 -5.93
N ASP A 91 -1.11 -12.11 -5.76
CA ASP A 91 -0.38 -12.72 -6.87
C ASP A 91 -1.25 -13.72 -7.63
N ALA A 92 -1.90 -14.64 -6.92
CA ALA A 92 -2.76 -15.64 -7.55
C ALA A 92 -3.89 -14.98 -8.36
N TRP A 93 -4.41 -13.86 -7.88
CA TRP A 93 -5.41 -13.09 -8.59
C TRP A 93 -4.84 -12.33 -9.80
N LEU A 94 -3.65 -11.73 -9.68
CA LEU A 94 -2.95 -11.09 -10.80
C LEU A 94 -2.68 -12.13 -11.90
N ASP A 95 -2.17 -13.30 -11.53
CA ASP A 95 -1.92 -14.43 -12.44
C ASP A 95 -3.18 -14.84 -13.19
N GLU A 96 -4.32 -14.88 -12.48
CA GLU A 96 -5.61 -15.18 -13.07
C GLU A 96 -6.06 -14.10 -14.07
N LEU A 97 -5.86 -12.81 -13.75
CA LEU A 97 -6.11 -11.73 -14.69
C LEU A 97 -5.22 -11.83 -15.93
N ARG A 98 -3.93 -12.16 -15.75
CA ARG A 98 -2.99 -12.33 -16.86
C ARG A 98 -3.46 -13.44 -17.79
N ARG A 99 -3.91 -14.59 -17.24
CA ARG A 99 -4.45 -15.70 -18.03
C ARG A 99 -5.75 -15.35 -18.76
N LYS A 100 -6.66 -14.63 -18.10
CA LYS A 100 -8.00 -14.33 -18.65
C LYS A 100 -8.02 -13.17 -19.64
N HIS A 101 -7.18 -12.17 -19.43
CA HIS A 101 -7.26 -10.89 -20.15
C HIS A 101 -5.98 -10.54 -20.90
N ALA A 102 -4.98 -11.44 -20.93
CA ALA A 102 -3.66 -11.21 -21.54
C ALA A 102 -2.98 -9.91 -21.07
N LEU A 103 -3.27 -9.49 -19.84
CA LEU A 103 -2.63 -8.33 -19.22
C LEU A 103 -1.22 -8.72 -18.75
N ASP A 104 -0.24 -7.82 -18.86
CA ASP A 104 1.14 -8.03 -18.35
C ASP A 104 1.39 -7.31 -17.00
N GLN A 105 0.33 -7.16 -16.19
CA GLN A 105 0.46 -6.56 -14.87
C GLN A 105 1.21 -7.51 -13.94
N LYS A 106 2.34 -7.06 -13.42
CA LYS A 106 3.17 -7.78 -12.44
C LYS A 106 2.99 -7.16 -11.06
N PRO A 107 3.12 -7.95 -9.97
CA PRO A 107 3.18 -7.38 -8.65
C PRO A 107 4.34 -6.37 -8.56
N PRO A 108 4.21 -5.28 -7.77
CA PRO A 108 5.30 -4.35 -7.57
C PRO A 108 6.58 -5.08 -7.14
N ALA A 109 7.72 -4.77 -7.77
CA ALA A 109 8.98 -5.49 -7.51
C ALA A 109 9.39 -5.46 -6.02
N MET A 110 9.11 -4.34 -5.34
CA MET A 110 9.32 -4.22 -3.88
C MET A 110 8.45 -5.19 -3.09
N LEU A 111 7.19 -5.39 -3.49
CA LEU A 111 6.31 -6.36 -2.82
C LEU A 111 6.82 -7.79 -3.02
N ALA A 112 7.28 -8.12 -4.23
CA ALA A 112 7.90 -9.42 -4.52
C ALA A 112 9.14 -9.66 -3.64
N HIS A 113 10.01 -8.65 -3.51
CA HIS A 113 11.20 -8.74 -2.66
C HIS A 113 10.87 -8.88 -1.17
N LEU A 114 9.92 -8.09 -0.64
CA LEU A 114 9.55 -8.15 0.78
C LEU A 114 8.99 -9.51 1.18
N ARG A 115 8.32 -10.23 0.27
CA ARG A 115 7.77 -11.57 0.56
C ARG A 115 8.84 -12.63 0.75
N THR A 116 9.98 -12.49 0.08
CA THR A 116 11.08 -13.46 0.17
C THR A 116 12.00 -13.19 1.36
N ARG A 117 11.79 -12.08 2.09
CA ARG A 117 12.56 -11.76 3.30
C ARG A 117 12.04 -12.56 4.48
N ASP A 118 12.98 -13.19 5.20
CA ASP A 118 12.68 -13.90 6.44
C ASP A 118 12.45 -12.94 7.62
N ASP A 119 13.04 -11.74 7.56
CA ASP A 119 13.17 -10.78 8.65
C ASP A 119 12.32 -9.51 8.45
N LEU A 120 11.01 -9.68 8.31
CA LEU A 120 10.11 -8.52 8.18
C LEU A 120 9.94 -7.77 9.52
N ASP A 121 10.75 -6.72 9.70
CA ASP A 121 10.64 -5.76 10.79
C ASP A 121 9.32 -4.94 10.75
N ALA A 122 9.09 -4.07 11.74
CA ALA A 122 7.85 -3.29 11.83
C ALA A 122 7.63 -2.38 10.61
N GLU A 123 8.68 -1.71 10.16
CA GLU A 123 8.68 -0.79 9.04
C GLU A 123 8.41 -1.50 7.71
N ALA A 124 9.05 -2.64 7.48
CA ALA A 124 8.86 -3.50 6.32
C ALA A 124 7.44 -4.09 6.27
N ARG A 125 6.87 -4.44 7.43
CA ARG A 125 5.45 -4.87 7.52
C ARG A 125 4.48 -3.75 7.13
N VAL A 126 4.73 -2.52 7.59
CA VAL A 126 3.91 -1.36 7.19
C VAL A 126 4.03 -1.08 5.69
N LEU A 127 5.24 -1.13 5.14
CA LEU A 127 5.47 -0.97 3.70
C LEU A 127 4.77 -2.07 2.88
N MET A 128 4.92 -3.33 3.28
CA MET A 128 4.28 -4.47 2.61
C MET A 128 2.75 -4.32 2.62
N HIS A 129 2.17 -3.91 3.76
CA HIS A 129 0.74 -3.62 3.84
C HIS A 129 0.33 -2.48 2.89
N ALA A 130 1.06 -1.37 2.87
CA ALA A 130 0.77 -0.23 1.99
C ALA A 130 0.80 -0.63 0.51
N LEU A 131 1.79 -1.43 0.10
CA LEU A 131 1.93 -1.94 -1.27
C LEU A 131 0.76 -2.86 -1.66
N ILE A 132 0.36 -3.78 -0.77
CA ILE A 132 -0.81 -4.65 -1.00
C ILE A 132 -2.08 -3.80 -1.16
N ARG A 133 -2.29 -2.81 -0.28
CA ARG A 133 -3.45 -1.91 -0.33
C ARG A 133 -3.43 -1.03 -1.59
N GLN A 134 -2.26 -0.60 -2.05
CA GLN A 134 -2.14 0.13 -3.31
C GLN A 134 -2.57 -0.75 -4.48
N ALA A 135 -1.98 -1.94 -4.61
CA ALA A 135 -2.33 -2.89 -5.67
C ALA A 135 -3.81 -3.27 -5.66
N GLN A 136 -4.41 -3.48 -4.48
CA GLN A 136 -5.86 -3.71 -4.33
C GLN A 136 -6.70 -2.59 -4.97
N ARG A 137 -6.34 -1.33 -4.77
CA ARG A 137 -7.07 -0.20 -5.37
C ARG A 137 -6.84 -0.07 -6.86
N GLU A 138 -5.61 -0.25 -7.32
CA GLU A 138 -5.27 -0.13 -8.74
C GLU A 138 -5.91 -1.23 -9.58
N THR A 139 -6.10 -2.39 -8.98
CA THR A 139 -6.55 -3.58 -9.68
C THR A 139 -8.02 -3.93 -9.40
N GLY A 140 -8.61 -3.39 -8.34
CA GLY A 140 -9.96 -3.72 -7.89
C GLY A 140 -10.06 -5.06 -7.15
N TRP A 141 -8.93 -5.70 -6.86
CA TRP A 141 -8.91 -6.93 -6.05
C TRP A 141 -9.35 -6.64 -4.61
N ALA A 142 -10.28 -7.44 -4.11
CA ALA A 142 -10.62 -7.50 -2.69
C ALA A 142 -10.29 -8.90 -2.15
N PRO A 143 -9.63 -9.00 -0.98
CA PRO A 143 -9.37 -10.29 -0.37
C PRO A 143 -10.71 -10.96 -0.07
N SER A 144 -10.86 -12.22 -0.50
CA SER A 144 -12.07 -12.98 -0.22
C SER A 144 -12.25 -13.05 1.30
N ALA A 145 -13.34 -12.48 1.82
CA ALA A 145 -13.68 -12.50 3.25
C ALA A 145 -14.02 -13.92 3.80
N LYS A 146 -13.62 -14.97 3.09
CA LYS A 146 -13.86 -16.36 3.43
C LYS A 146 -12.55 -17.13 3.33
N ARG A 147 -12.00 -17.45 4.49
CA ARG A 147 -11.43 -18.76 4.82
C ARG A 147 -11.29 -18.86 6.33
#